data_AF-A0A7S3JCL4-F1
#
_entry.id   AF-A0A7S3JCL4-F1
#
_cell.length_a   1.000
_cell.length_b   1.000
_cell.length_c   1.000
_cell.angle_alpha   90.00
_cell.angle_beta   90.00
_cell.angle_gamma   90.00
#
_symmetry.space_group_name_H-M   'P 1'
#
loop_
_entity.id
_entity.type
_entity.pdbx_description
1 polymer ?
#
loop_
_entity_poly.entity_id
_entity_poly.type
_entity_poly.pdbx_seq_one_letter_code
_entity_poly.pdbx_strand_id
1 'polypeptide(L)'
;MAWHYVGVGSFATGLLFGMIGRKRIYFSNRQQYNKYHFGVFCQFLSGFGFILTRKTKNPMHAGAFFISGTLCNSLLAYYEGYRDHREYAPLEYDTATVRLFGFYSILSGFALLTLRSAGYMIF
;
A
#
# COMPACT_ATOMS: atom_id res chain seq x y z
N MET A 1 6.30 0.38 -19.69
CA MET A 1 7.06 -0.75 -19.11
C MET A 1 7.42 -0.53 -17.63
N ALA A 2 7.88 0.65 -17.20
CA ALA A 2 8.27 0.93 -15.81
C ALA A 2 7.23 0.50 -14.74
N TRP A 3 5.95 0.83 -14.91
CA TRP A 3 4.87 0.48 -13.97
C TRP A 3 4.67 -1.01 -13.72
N HIS A 4 5.04 -1.86 -14.69
CA HIS A 4 4.99 -3.29 -14.49
C HIS A 4 6.02 -3.75 -13.45
N TYR A 5 7.25 -3.25 -13.56
CA TYR A 5 8.31 -3.55 -12.61
C TYR A 5 8.01 -2.98 -11.22
N VAL A 6 7.43 -1.78 -11.15
CA VAL A 6 6.95 -1.22 -9.87
C VAL A 6 5.87 -2.12 -9.27
N GLY A 7 4.91 -2.58 -10.06
CA GLY A 7 3.87 -3.50 -9.59
C GLY A 7 4.42 -4.83 -9.09
N VAL A 8 5.31 -5.47 -9.85
CA VAL A 8 5.99 -6.72 -9.43
C VAL A 8 6.83 -6.49 -8.18
N GLY A 9 7.56 -5.38 -8.11
CA GLY A 9 8.31 -4.96 -6.93
C GLY A 9 7.41 -4.85 -5.70
N SER A 10 6.22 -4.24 -5.85
CA SER A 10 5.24 -4.15 -4.77
C SER A 10 4.76 -5.51 -4.27
N PHE A 11 4.56 -6.48 -5.17
CA PHE A 11 4.23 -7.86 -4.76
C PHE A 11 5.40 -8.53 -4.04
N ALA A 12 6.62 -8.40 -4.56
CA ALA A 12 7.81 -8.96 -3.93
C ALA A 12 8.02 -8.39 -2.52
N THR A 13 7.94 -7.06 -2.36
CA THR A 13 8.08 -6.42 -1.05
C THR A 13 6.93 -6.80 -0.12
N GLY A 14 5.69 -6.80 -0.60
CA GLY A 14 4.52 -7.21 0.19
C GLY A 14 4.65 -8.65 0.72
N LEU A 15 5.15 -9.58 -0.11
CA LEU A 15 5.39 -10.97 0.33
C LEU A 15 6.49 -11.04 1.37
N LEU A 16 7.63 -10.38 1.15
CA LEU A 16 8.75 -10.37 2.10
C LEU A 16 8.33 -9.82 3.46
N PHE A 17 7.70 -8.65 3.49
CA PHE A 17 7.20 -8.06 4.74
C PHE A 17 6.06 -8.87 5.34
N GLY A 18 5.16 -9.44 4.53
CA GLY A 18 4.13 -10.36 5.02
C GLY A 18 4.72 -11.59 5.73
N MET A 19 5.82 -12.14 5.22
CA MET A 19 6.54 -13.25 5.87
C MET A 19 7.24 -12.81 7.16
N ILE A 20 7.86 -11.63 7.17
CA ILE A 20 8.51 -11.06 8.37
C ILE A 20 7.48 -10.84 9.48
N GLY A 21 6.31 -10.28 9.16
CA GLY A 21 5.24 -10.03 10.11
C GLY A 21 4.41 -11.25 10.51
N ARG A 22 4.72 -12.45 10.01
CA ARG A 22 3.89 -13.65 10.25
C ARG A 22 3.77 -14.03 11.73
N LYS A 23 4.81 -13.76 12.53
CA LYS A 23 4.82 -14.13 13.95
C LYS A 23 4.23 -13.01 14.81
N ARG A 24 2.97 -13.19 15.22
CA ARG A 24 2.26 -12.27 16.14
C ARG A 24 3.05 -11.89 17.40
N ILE A 25 3.88 -12.81 17.90
CA ILE A 25 4.67 -12.62 19.13
C ILE A 25 5.65 -11.44 19.06
N TYR A 26 6.03 -10.97 17.86
CA TYR A 26 6.91 -9.82 17.69
C TYR A 26 6.16 -8.49 17.70
N PHE A 27 4.84 -8.50 17.85
CA PHE A 27 4.03 -7.29 17.95
C PHE A 27 3.58 -7.08 19.39
N SER A 28 3.68 -5.86 19.87
CA SER A 28 3.30 -5.46 21.23
C SER A 28 1.80 -5.70 21.49
N ASN A 29 0.96 -5.54 20.48
CA ASN A 29 -0.48 -5.76 20.61
C ASN A 29 -1.15 -6.21 19.30
N ARG A 30 -2.41 -6.66 19.42
CA ARG A 30 -3.21 -7.13 18.27
C ARG A 30 -3.47 -6.04 17.24
N GLN A 31 -3.58 -4.78 17.67
CA GLN A 31 -3.85 -3.67 16.77
C GLN A 31 -2.66 -3.37 15.87
N GLN A 32 -1.43 -3.41 16.39
CA GLN A 32 -0.21 -3.23 15.61
C GLN A 32 -0.02 -4.35 14.58
N TYR A 33 -0.24 -5.60 14.98
CA TYR A 33 -0.27 -6.73 14.06
C TYR A 33 -1.26 -6.52 12.91
N ASN A 34 -2.49 -6.09 13.22
CA ASN A 34 -3.52 -5.83 12.21
C ASN A 34 -3.14 -4.65 11.29
N LYS A 35 -2.62 -3.54 11.84
CA LYS A 35 -2.15 -2.38 11.09
C LYS A 35 -1.01 -2.76 10.13
N TYR A 36 -0.12 -3.64 10.57
CA TYR A 36 0.98 -4.17 9.76
C TYR A 36 0.45 -4.95 8.55
N HIS A 37 -0.39 -5.95 8.80
CA HIS A 37 -0.96 -6.78 7.73
C HIS A 37 -1.89 -6.00 6.81
N PHE A 38 -2.62 -5.01 7.32
CA PHE A 38 -3.39 -4.08 6.49
C PHE A 38 -2.49 -3.34 5.49
N GLY A 39 -1.31 -2.88 5.94
CA GLY A 39 -0.30 -2.29 5.08
C GLY A 39 0.21 -3.27 4.01
N VAL A 40 0.43 -4.55 4.35
CA VAL A 40 0.78 -5.60 3.38
C VAL A 40 -0.31 -5.77 2.32
N PHE A 41 -1.58 -5.84 2.71
CA PHE A 41 -2.68 -5.97 1.75
C PHE A 41 -2.83 -4.74 0.85
N CYS A 42 -2.66 -3.53 1.41
CA CYS A 42 -2.63 -2.29 0.63
C CYS A 42 -1.48 -2.27 -0.39
N GLN A 43 -0.34 -2.88 -0.06
CA GLN A 43 0.79 -2.99 -0.97
C GLN A 43 0.46 -3.90 -2.16
N PHE A 44 -0.22 -5.03 -1.92
CA PHE A 44 -0.68 -5.92 -2.99
C PHE A 44 -1.74 -5.27 -3.88
N LEU A 45 -2.71 -4.57 -3.29
CA LEU A 45 -3.70 -3.81 -4.03
C LEU A 45 -3.04 -2.74 -4.92
N SER A 46 -2.09 -1.98 -4.37
CA SER A 46 -1.34 -0.98 -5.12
C SER A 46 -0.48 -1.63 -6.22
N GLY A 47 0.14 -2.78 -5.94
CA GLY A 47 0.89 -3.58 -6.91
C GLY A 47 0.03 -4.00 -8.11
N PHE A 48 -1.18 -4.48 -7.86
CA PHE A 48 -2.15 -4.80 -8.89
C PHE A 48 -2.56 -3.55 -9.69
N GLY A 49 -2.84 -2.45 -8.98
CA GLY A 49 -3.13 -1.14 -9.57
C GLY A 49 -2.03 -0.69 -10.54
N PHE A 50 -0.76 -0.71 -10.13
CA PHE A 50 0.38 -0.35 -10.98
C PHE A 50 0.46 -1.18 -12.26
N ILE A 51 0.22 -2.50 -12.18
CA ILE A 51 0.21 -3.37 -13.37
C ILE A 51 -0.91 -2.98 -14.32
N LEU A 52 -2.10 -2.66 -13.83
CA LEU A 52 -3.22 -2.21 -14.66
C LEU A 52 -2.95 -0.84 -15.29
N THR A 53 -2.32 0.05 -14.53
CA THR A 53 -2.00 1.40 -14.95
C THR A 53 -1.08 1.42 -16.18
N ARG A 54 -0.25 0.39 -16.39
CA ARG A 54 0.59 0.26 -17.60
C ARG A 54 -0.19 0.25 -18.92
N LYS A 55 -1.49 -0.06 -18.87
CA LYS A 55 -2.38 -0.11 -20.05
C LYS A 55 -3.01 1.26 -20.36
N THR A 56 -2.73 2.31 -19.58
CA THR A 56 -3.24 3.67 -19.81
C THR A 56 -2.31 4.52 -20.67
N LYS A 57 -2.85 5.55 -21.34
CA LYS A 57 -2.04 6.46 -22.16
C LYS A 57 -1.19 7.38 -21.28
N ASN A 58 -1.76 7.82 -20.15
CA ASN A 58 -1.14 8.60 -19.10
C ASN A 58 -1.23 7.82 -17.77
N PRO A 59 -0.24 6.97 -17.48
CA PRO A 59 -0.22 6.15 -16.28
C PRO A 59 0.05 6.93 -14.99
N MET A 60 0.52 8.18 -15.07
CA MET A 60 0.80 8.96 -13.86
C MET A 60 -0.48 9.31 -13.09
N HIS A 61 -1.61 9.52 -13.76
CA HIS A 61 -2.85 9.92 -13.09
C HIS A 61 -3.31 8.90 -12.06
N ALA A 62 -3.44 7.61 -12.42
CA ALA A 62 -3.78 6.57 -11.46
C ALA A 62 -2.56 6.09 -10.66
N GLY A 63 -1.36 6.11 -11.26
CA GLY A 63 -0.11 5.70 -10.63
C GLY A 63 0.24 6.52 -9.39
N ALA A 64 0.04 7.85 -9.43
CA ALA A 64 0.30 8.73 -8.29
C ALA A 64 -0.55 8.35 -7.07
N PHE A 65 -1.83 8.00 -7.28
CA PHE A 65 -2.71 7.54 -6.20
C PHE A 65 -2.24 6.23 -5.56
N PHE A 66 -1.75 5.27 -6.36
CA PHE A 66 -1.18 4.03 -5.83
C PHE A 66 0.16 4.26 -5.11
N ILE A 67 0.98 5.21 -5.57
CA ILE A 67 2.22 5.61 -4.86
C ILE A 67 1.85 6.19 -3.48
N SER A 68 0.94 7.17 -3.44
CA SER A 68 0.46 7.77 -2.20
C SER A 68 -0.15 6.71 -1.27
N GLY A 69 -0.92 5.76 -1.82
CA GLY A 69 -1.45 4.62 -1.09
C GLY A 69 -0.38 3.75 -0.44
N THR A 70 0.65 3.37 -1.20
CA THR A 70 1.80 2.61 -0.70
C THR A 70 2.57 3.35 0.39
N LEU A 71 2.84 4.66 0.21
CA LEU A 71 3.59 5.45 1.18
C LEU A 71 2.80 5.62 2.50
N CYS A 72 1.53 6.00 2.40
CA CYS A 72 0.72 6.34 3.58
C CYS A 72 0.19 5.10 4.32
N ASN A 73 0.05 3.94 3.68
CA ASN A 73 -0.32 2.69 4.35
C ASN A 73 0.87 1.76 4.57
N SER A 74 1.47 1.28 3.49
CA SER A 74 2.39 0.15 3.53
C SER A 74 3.73 0.54 4.15
N LEU A 75 4.35 1.63 3.70
CA LEU A 75 5.62 2.09 4.27
C LEU A 75 5.48 2.45 5.75
N LEU A 76 4.40 3.16 6.11
CA LEU A 76 4.11 3.51 7.50
C LEU A 76 3.88 2.27 8.37
N ALA A 77 3.13 1.29 7.86
CA ALA A 77 2.93 0.01 8.52
C ALA A 77 4.22 -0.77 8.74
N TYR A 78 5.11 -0.78 7.75
CA TYR A 78 6.40 -1.46 7.88
C TYR A 78 7.31 -0.76 8.87
N TYR A 79 7.30 0.57 8.88
CA TYR A 79 8.05 1.36 9.85
C TYR A 79 7.57 1.11 11.29
N GLU A 80 6.24 1.17 11.52
CA GLU A 80 5.63 0.86 12.82
C GLU A 80 5.97 -0.57 13.28
N GLY A 81 5.75 -1.57 12.42
CA GLY A 81 6.03 -2.97 12.76
C GLY A 81 7.51 -3.26 12.99
N TYR A 82 8.41 -2.62 12.23
CA TYR A 82 9.85 -2.75 12.45
C TYR A 82 10.29 -2.18 13.80
N ARG A 83 9.71 -1.04 14.22
CA ARG A 83 9.96 -0.47 15.55
C ARG A 83 9.47 -1.38 16.66
N ASP A 84 8.28 -1.93 16.49
CA ASP A 84 7.66 -2.85 17.45
C ASP A 84 8.49 -4.13 17.61
N HIS A 85 8.98 -4.69 16.51
CA HIS A 85 9.87 -5.87 16.50
C HIS A 85 11.21 -5.66 17.20
N ARG A 86 11.67 -4.41 17.32
CA ARG A 86 12.94 -4.06 17.98
C ARG A 86 12.73 -3.55 19.41
N GLU A 87 11.53 -3.73 19.97
CA GLU A 87 11.18 -3.32 21.33
C GLU A 87 11.41 -1.82 21.59
N TYR A 88 11.38 -1.00 20.54
CA TYR A 88 11.34 0.45 20.71
C TYR A 88 9.96 0.85 21.23
N ALA A 89 9.88 1.94 21.99
CA ALA A 89 8.60 2.48 22.44
C ALA A 89 7.63 2.62 21.26
N PRO A 90 6.37 2.17 21.41
CA PRO A 90 5.37 2.27 20.37
C PRO A 90 5.22 3.73 19.95
N LEU A 91 4.90 3.97 18.67
CA LEU A 91 4.64 5.33 18.19
C LEU A 91 3.49 5.95 18.99
N GLU A 92 3.79 7.05 19.68
CA GLU A 92 2.83 7.78 20.51
C GLU A 92 1.82 8.59 19.67
N TYR A 93 2.12 8.84 18.39
CA TYR A 93 1.26 9.61 17.50
C TYR A 93 0.26 8.72 16.76
N ASP A 94 -0.99 9.21 16.64
CA ASP A 94 -2.03 8.53 15.89
C ASP A 94 -1.80 8.66 14.37
N THR A 95 -1.57 7.53 13.72
CA THR A 95 -1.38 7.42 12.27
C THR A 95 -2.66 7.12 11.50
N ALA A 96 -3.82 7.04 12.16
CA ALA A 96 -5.09 6.65 11.55
C ALA A 96 -5.48 7.57 10.38
N THR A 97 -5.36 8.89 10.53
CA THR A 97 -5.74 9.84 9.48
C THR A 97 -4.88 9.69 8.22
N VAL A 98 -3.57 9.47 8.39
CA VAL A 98 -2.65 9.26 7.26
C VAL A 98 -2.97 7.96 6.53
N ARG A 99 -3.26 6.88 7.27
CA ARG A 99 -3.65 5.59 6.70
C ARG A 99 -5.00 5.67 5.98
N LEU A 100 -5.95 6.42 6.53
CA LEU A 100 -7.24 6.68 5.89
C LEU A 100 -7.07 7.42 4.57
N PHE A 101 -6.23 8.46 4.54
CA PHE A 101 -5.86 9.16 3.30
C PHE A 101 -5.22 8.20 2.28
N GLY A 102 -4.29 7.36 2.72
CA GLY A 102 -3.67 6.35 1.87
C GLY A 102 -4.69 5.36 1.30
N PHE A 103 -5.66 4.93 2.12
CA PHE A 103 -6.67 3.96 1.69
C PHE A 103 -7.60 4.57 0.64
N TYR A 104 -8.08 5.78 0.86
CA TYR A 104 -8.87 6.50 -0.14
C TYR A 104 -8.07 6.78 -1.41
N SER A 105 -6.77 7.03 -1.30
CA SER A 105 -5.91 7.17 -2.48
C SER A 105 -5.94 5.90 -3.33
N ILE A 106 -5.79 4.71 -2.74
CA ILE A 106 -5.89 3.43 -3.47
C ILE A 106 -7.27 3.30 -4.15
N LEU A 107 -8.35 3.60 -3.44
CA LEU A 107 -9.71 3.54 -3.99
C LEU A 107 -9.89 4.50 -5.17
N SER A 108 -9.41 5.75 -5.07
CA SER A 108 -9.43 6.72 -6.16
C SER A 108 -8.62 6.24 -7.37
N GLY A 109 -7.44 5.63 -7.14
CA GLY A 109 -6.65 5.04 -8.21
C GLY A 109 -7.42 3.95 -8.98
N PHE A 110 -8.11 3.05 -8.27
CA PHE A 110 -8.95 2.04 -8.90
C PHE A 110 -10.19 2.62 -9.58
N ALA A 111 -10.85 3.60 -8.96
CA ALA A 111 -11.99 4.29 -9.56
C ALA A 111 -11.61 4.93 -10.91
N LEU A 112 -10.43 5.57 -10.97
CA LEU A 112 -9.91 6.16 -12.20
C LEU A 112 -9.68 5.11 -13.29
N LEU A 113 -9.07 3.97 -12.94
CA LEU A 113 -8.86 2.87 -13.90
C LEU A 113 -10.19 2.29 -14.41
N THR A 114 -11.19 2.15 -13.55
CA THR A 114 -12.51 1.62 -13.92
C THR A 114 -13.27 2.59 -14.83
N LEU A 115 -13.35 3.87 -14.48
CA LEU A 115 -14.02 4.90 -15.29
C LEU A 115 -13.37 5.01 -16.67
N ARG A 116 -12.05 4.93 -16.73
CA ARG A 116 -11.31 4.89 -18.00
C ARG A 116 -11.59 3.63 -18.81
N SER A 117 -11.66 2.47 -18.17
CA SER A 117 -12.00 1.20 -18.84
C SER A 117 -13.43 1.17 -19.37
N ALA A 118 -14.35 1.91 -18.73
CA ALA A 118 -15.72 2.10 -19.17
C ALA A 118 -15.88 3.20 -20.25
N GLY A 119 -14.80 3.84 -20.68
CA GLY A 119 -14.82 4.86 -21.74
C GLY A 119 -15.20 6.27 -21.29
N TYR A 120 -15.39 6.51 -19.99
CA TYR A 120 -15.73 7.85 -19.47
C TYR A 120 -14.55 8.83 -19.42
N MET A 121 -13.31 8.34 -19.53
CA MET A 121 -12.11 9.18 -19.47
C MET A 121 -11.09 8.76 -20.53
N ILE A 122 -10.48 9.76 -21.17
CA ILE A 122 -9.46 9.58 -22.22
C ILE A 122 -8.12 9.95 -21.64
N PHE A 123 -7.55 9.05 -20.85
CA PHE A 123 -6.14 9.07 -20.51
C PHE A 123 -5.60 7.65 -20.38
#